data_AF-A0A0P1BP49-F1
#
_entry.id   AF-A0A0P1BP49-F1
#
_cell.length_a   1.000
_cell.length_b   1.000
_cell.length_c   1.000
_cell.angle_alpha   90.00
_cell.angle_beta   90.00
_cell.angle_gamma   90.00
#
_symmetry.space_group_name_H-M   'P 1'
#
loop_
_entity.id
_entity.type
_entity.pdbx_description
1 polymer ?
#
loop_
_entity_poly.entity_id
_entity_poly.type
_entity_poly.pdbx_seq_one_letter_code
_entity_poly.pdbx_strand_id
1 'polypeptide(L)'
;MTQATSRESSGGIADQNANEGGDAAAAGAGAGAEGATRERMHGQDSPLLELTETATGTREASTLPTDKQAEQTETRNGNGDGHAQTSKKIVPEGEAGQQQQQQEQQQERADAIDRQATTLTSRLRASEADAERLLRVPRRNIRMPNGNAEKQQQRNGDEVGTVVVAWGSPDILSGIVLPASSPLRGSWIPQGMTCAGREFWYLLVMQGMGAALISGAINFGIAVACYKHQIGTRIWPFEPLTVAGDMGVTVIIQLVISMLITSALVHADVNAGPVAPLSHPWPPLLHLPSSPTPSPSIWGMGTGTGTSTSAATGIGNALEMGKATGKSTTTCCFWWAIRSICTGSERDNWTQRGGLSLGGRMQRVLWCAAHGLLLCALLTFWWAWPIAIAIVAPIYEHRDLGIGGSGNGWTPCFIKLIFGALLALLTNPFMALLAMGAEYNVRRAYPDNPLFLAQPWGEENLKRWKNELGLGLGLGL
;
A
#
# COMPACT_ATOMS: atom_id res chain seq x y z
N MET A 1 -37.20 -53.82 -49.53
CA MET A 1 -37.91 -52.54 -49.70
C MET A 1 -36.93 -51.52 -50.29
N THR A 2 -37.06 -51.42 -51.61
CA THR A 2 -36.80 -50.33 -52.58
C THR A 2 -36.04 -49.07 -52.17
N GLN A 3 -34.92 -48.85 -52.91
CA GLN A 3 -34.36 -47.63 -53.53
C GLN A 3 -34.14 -46.35 -52.70
N ALA A 4 -32.95 -45.73 -52.62
CA ALA A 4 -31.95 -45.28 -53.62
C ALA A 4 -32.11 -43.81 -54.08
N THR A 5 -30.94 -43.14 -54.12
CA THR A 5 -30.49 -42.05 -55.02
C THR A 5 -30.92 -40.60 -54.79
N SER A 6 -29.93 -39.79 -54.35
CA SER A 6 -29.35 -38.61 -55.01
C SER A 6 -30.22 -37.68 -55.87
N ARG A 7 -30.12 -36.36 -55.64
CA ARG A 7 -29.51 -35.40 -56.59
C ARG A 7 -29.49 -33.95 -56.07
N GLU A 8 -28.44 -33.25 -56.51
CA GLU A 8 -28.21 -31.81 -56.50
C GLU A 8 -29.34 -31.00 -57.16
N SER A 9 -29.40 -29.70 -56.86
CA SER A 9 -29.21 -28.62 -57.86
C SER A 9 -30.07 -27.37 -57.59
N SER A 10 -29.37 -26.22 -57.56
CA SER A 10 -29.75 -24.91 -58.11
C SER A 10 -30.88 -24.08 -57.48
N GLY A 11 -30.47 -22.97 -56.84
CA GLY A 11 -30.58 -21.62 -57.41
C GLY A 11 -31.96 -20.97 -57.57
N GLY A 12 -32.12 -19.76 -57.00
CA GLY A 12 -32.95 -18.71 -57.62
C GLY A 12 -33.86 -17.89 -56.69
N ILE A 13 -33.38 -16.69 -56.31
CA ILE A 13 -34.04 -15.37 -56.26
C ILE A 13 -35.53 -15.27 -55.83
N ALA A 14 -35.81 -14.49 -54.77
CA ALA A 14 -36.59 -13.23 -54.80
C ALA A 14 -37.41 -12.96 -53.51
N ASP A 15 -37.35 -11.69 -53.11
CA ASP A 15 -38.42 -10.86 -52.53
C ASP A 15 -38.85 -10.94 -51.05
N GLN A 16 -38.60 -9.79 -50.41
CA GLN A 16 -39.54 -8.91 -49.70
C GLN A 16 -40.23 -9.36 -48.40
N ASN A 17 -40.42 -8.34 -47.55
CA ASN A 17 -41.23 -8.24 -46.33
C ASN A 17 -40.41 -8.30 -45.03
N ALA A 18 -40.69 -7.52 -44.00
CA ALA A 18 -41.48 -6.29 -43.85
C ALA A 18 -41.01 -5.71 -42.51
N ASN A 19 -40.79 -4.41 -42.46
CA ASN A 19 -40.39 -3.69 -41.25
C ASN A 19 -41.67 -3.11 -40.63
N GLU A 20 -42.06 -3.59 -39.45
CA GLU A 20 -43.18 -3.06 -38.67
C GLU A 20 -42.76 -2.74 -37.23
N GLY A 21 -43.18 -1.55 -36.78
CA GLY A 21 -43.46 -1.23 -35.37
C GLY A 21 -42.29 -0.61 -34.59
N GLY A 22 -42.39 0.59 -34.01
CA GLY A 22 -43.53 1.49 -33.89
C GLY A 22 -43.12 2.72 -33.09
N ASP A 23 -43.49 3.89 -33.60
CA ASP A 23 -43.41 5.18 -32.94
C ASP A 23 -44.73 5.47 -32.23
N ALA A 24 -44.65 5.80 -30.94
CA ALA A 24 -45.65 6.55 -30.17
C ALA A 24 -45.02 6.92 -28.82
N ALA A 25 -45.15 8.11 -28.25
CA ALA A 25 -45.61 9.40 -28.71
C ALA A 25 -45.06 10.40 -27.68
N ALA A 26 -44.60 11.55 -28.16
CA ALA A 26 -44.30 12.72 -27.32
C ALA A 26 -45.60 13.49 -27.06
N ALA A 27 -45.82 13.93 -25.81
CA ALA A 27 -46.61 15.13 -25.53
C ALA A 27 -46.29 15.64 -24.13
N GLY A 28 -45.79 16.87 -24.07
CA GLY A 28 -45.63 17.65 -22.85
C GLY A 28 -46.71 18.71 -22.69
N ALA A 29 -46.76 19.20 -21.45
CA ALA A 29 -47.27 20.49 -20.95
C ALA A 29 -48.78 20.76 -20.94
N GLY A 30 -49.28 21.13 -19.74
CA GLY A 30 -50.44 22.02 -19.62
C GLY A 30 -51.26 21.94 -18.32
N ALA A 31 -50.85 22.75 -17.32
CA ALA A 31 -51.68 23.61 -16.45
C ALA A 31 -52.82 23.09 -15.52
N GLY A 32 -52.88 23.72 -14.33
CA GLY A 32 -54.06 23.91 -13.46
C GLY A 32 -54.23 22.88 -12.35
N ALA A 33 -54.74 23.16 -11.15
CA ALA A 33 -55.07 24.34 -10.36
C ALA A 33 -55.58 23.80 -9.00
N GLU A 34 -55.51 24.63 -7.96
CA GLU A 34 -56.28 24.56 -6.70
C GLU A 34 -56.02 23.42 -5.69
N GLY A 35 -55.81 23.83 -4.44
CA GLY A 35 -55.70 22.92 -3.29
C GLY A 35 -55.16 23.57 -2.03
N ALA A 36 -55.74 24.70 -1.62
CA ALA A 36 -55.44 25.33 -0.35
C ALA A 36 -55.99 24.48 0.80
N THR A 37 -55.12 23.91 1.64
CA THR A 37 -55.49 23.59 3.02
C THR A 37 -54.35 23.99 3.95
N ARG A 38 -54.72 24.89 4.85
CA ARG A 38 -53.92 25.63 5.81
C ARG A 38 -54.01 24.87 7.13
N GLU A 39 -52.98 24.14 7.52
CA GLU A 39 -52.87 23.60 8.88
C GLU A 39 -51.68 24.21 9.63
N ARG A 40 -52.01 24.59 10.86
CA ARG A 40 -51.24 25.39 11.80
C ARG A 40 -49.95 24.66 12.22
N MET A 41 -48.81 25.35 12.09
CA MET A 41 -47.65 25.08 12.94
C MET A 41 -47.99 25.51 14.37
N HIS A 42 -48.20 24.53 15.25
CA HIS A 42 -48.05 24.73 16.68
C HIS A 42 -46.56 24.70 17.00
N GLY A 43 -46.07 25.81 17.57
CA GLY A 43 -44.77 25.86 18.21
C GLY A 43 -44.74 24.91 19.41
N GLN A 44 -43.63 24.21 19.55
CA GLN A 44 -43.27 23.57 20.81
C GLN A 44 -41.80 23.87 21.11
N ASP A 45 -41.67 24.45 22.29
CA ASP A 45 -40.49 24.91 22.98
C ASP A 45 -39.35 23.88 23.00
N SER A 46 -38.15 24.32 22.66
CA SER A 46 -36.91 23.61 22.99
C SER A 46 -36.44 24.09 24.36
N PRO A 47 -36.33 23.23 25.39
CA PRO A 47 -35.64 23.59 26.61
C PRO A 47 -34.12 23.52 26.39
N LEU A 48 -33.52 24.67 26.66
CA LEU A 48 -32.12 24.96 26.85
C LEU A 48 -31.54 24.00 27.90
N LEU A 49 -30.67 23.08 27.49
CA LEU A 49 -29.94 22.21 28.42
C LEU A 49 -28.55 22.77 28.70
N GLU A 50 -28.41 23.01 29.99
CA GLU A 50 -27.37 23.65 30.77
C GLU A 50 -26.04 22.89 30.71
N LEU A 51 -24.97 23.63 30.41
CA LEU A 51 -23.59 23.21 30.62
C LEU A 51 -23.33 23.09 32.13
N THR A 52 -23.05 21.88 32.61
CA THR A 52 -22.44 21.70 33.93
C THR A 52 -21.03 21.15 33.74
N GLU A 53 -20.06 22.05 33.87
CA GLU A 53 -18.68 21.71 34.17
C GLU A 53 -18.62 21.01 35.53
N THR A 54 -17.85 19.94 35.65
CA THR A 54 -17.35 19.50 36.96
C THR A 54 -15.94 18.97 36.79
N ALA A 55 -14.99 19.82 37.16
CA ALA A 55 -13.59 19.49 37.35
C ALA A 55 -13.35 19.19 38.84
N THR A 56 -12.83 18.01 39.13
CA THR A 56 -12.14 17.59 40.38
C THR A 56 -11.59 16.19 40.09
N GLY A 57 -10.34 15.81 40.31
CA GLY A 57 -9.22 16.39 41.04
C GLY A 57 -8.38 15.21 41.57
N THR A 58 -7.05 15.37 41.55
CA THR A 58 -6.04 14.71 42.43
C THR A 58 -5.93 13.17 42.45
N ARG A 59 -4.82 12.58 41.98
CA ARG A 59 -3.50 12.42 42.63
C ARG A 59 -3.48 11.22 43.58
N GLU A 60 -2.71 10.19 43.25
CA GLU A 60 -1.95 9.44 44.25
C GLU A 60 -0.77 8.68 43.60
N ALA A 61 0.42 9.01 44.10
CA ALA A 61 1.63 8.23 43.96
C ALA A 61 1.62 7.17 45.05
N SER A 62 2.04 5.94 44.75
CA SER A 62 2.39 4.99 45.79
C SER A 62 3.59 4.14 45.37
N THR A 63 4.39 3.89 46.38
CA THR A 63 5.76 3.41 46.43
C THR A 63 5.88 1.88 46.47
N LEU A 64 7.07 1.39 46.04
CA LEU A 64 7.81 0.15 46.39
C LEU A 64 7.35 -0.63 47.64
N PRO A 65 7.53 -1.97 47.72
CA PRO A 65 8.85 -2.64 47.93
C PRO A 65 9.05 -3.99 47.17
N THR A 66 10.26 -4.37 46.73
CA THR A 66 11.39 -5.09 47.39
C THR A 66 11.33 -6.63 47.32
N ASP A 67 12.48 -7.22 46.95
CA ASP A 67 12.98 -8.60 47.08
C ASP A 67 12.41 -9.76 46.24
N LYS A 68 13.29 -10.44 45.49
CA LYS A 68 13.95 -11.69 45.93
C LYS A 68 15.01 -12.21 44.94
N GLN A 69 16.21 -12.43 45.46
CA GLN A 69 17.29 -13.22 44.88
C GLN A 69 17.05 -14.72 45.12
N ALA A 70 17.28 -15.53 44.09
CA ALA A 70 17.63 -16.95 44.08
C ALA A 70 17.93 -17.26 42.58
N GLU A 71 18.84 -18.11 42.13
CA GLU A 71 19.55 -19.24 42.73
C GLU A 71 20.72 -19.55 41.79
N GLN A 72 21.91 -19.79 42.34
CA GLN A 72 23.03 -20.39 41.61
C GLN A 72 22.81 -21.89 41.52
N THR A 73 23.02 -22.49 40.34
CA THR A 73 23.24 -23.94 40.24
C THR A 73 24.51 -24.22 39.45
N GLU A 74 25.48 -24.66 40.22
CA GLU A 74 26.78 -25.22 39.92
C GLU A 74 26.65 -26.68 39.47
N THR A 75 27.37 -27.10 38.43
CA THR A 75 27.85 -28.48 38.17
C THR A 75 28.72 -28.44 36.91
N ARG A 76 29.79 -29.22 36.72
CA ARG A 76 30.57 -30.14 37.55
C ARG A 76 31.78 -30.50 36.70
N ASN A 77 32.97 -30.13 37.16
CA ASN A 77 34.25 -30.58 36.60
C ASN A 77 34.51 -32.02 37.05
N GLY A 78 34.87 -32.90 36.13
CA GLY A 78 35.22 -34.30 36.41
C GLY A 78 36.62 -34.62 35.91
N ASN A 79 37.62 -34.36 36.74
CA ASN A 79 38.96 -34.94 36.63
C ASN A 79 38.89 -36.40 37.10
N GLY A 80 39.35 -37.33 36.28
CA GLY A 80 39.50 -38.74 36.62
C GLY A 80 40.90 -39.22 36.26
N ASP A 81 41.79 -39.21 37.26
CA ASP A 81 43.06 -39.91 37.24
C ASP A 81 42.82 -41.43 37.35
N GLY A 82 43.51 -42.22 36.52
CA GLY A 82 43.32 -43.67 36.50
C GLY A 82 44.47 -44.44 35.85
N HIS A 83 45.49 -44.71 36.66
CA HIS A 83 46.39 -45.87 36.65
C HIS A 83 47.01 -46.39 35.35
N ALA A 84 48.33 -46.22 35.29
CA ALA A 84 49.26 -46.94 34.43
C ALA A 84 49.28 -48.45 34.72
N GLN A 85 49.06 -49.25 33.68
CA GLN A 85 49.51 -50.65 33.59
C GLN A 85 50.51 -50.77 32.42
N THR A 86 51.79 -50.88 32.76
CA THR A 86 52.86 -51.18 31.82
C THR A 86 52.82 -52.68 31.46
N SER A 87 52.29 -53.00 30.29
CA SER A 87 52.41 -54.32 29.68
C SER A 87 53.43 -54.24 28.54
N LYS A 88 54.63 -54.82 28.76
CA LYS A 88 55.68 -54.98 27.74
C LYS A 88 55.17 -55.95 26.67
N LYS A 89 54.72 -55.42 25.54
CA LYS A 89 54.44 -56.19 24.32
C LYS A 89 55.64 -56.09 23.39
N ILE A 90 56.28 -57.23 23.16
CA ILE A 90 57.33 -57.42 22.15
C ILE A 90 56.65 -57.28 20.78
N VAL A 91 57.07 -56.28 20.00
CA VAL A 91 56.55 -56.01 18.64
C VAL A 91 57.53 -56.59 17.63
N PRO A 92 57.08 -57.39 16.66
CA PRO A 92 57.92 -57.90 15.57
C PRO A 92 58.28 -56.76 14.58
N GLU A 93 59.56 -56.66 14.21
CA GLU A 93 60.18 -55.62 13.36
C GLU A 93 59.74 -55.64 11.87
N GLY A 94 58.48 -55.95 11.56
CA GLY A 94 58.01 -56.09 10.17
C GLY A 94 56.96 -55.08 9.68
N GLU A 95 56.26 -54.37 10.57
CA GLU A 95 55.02 -53.63 10.19
C GLU A 95 55.10 -52.10 10.35
N ALA A 96 56.24 -51.56 10.79
CA ALA A 96 56.40 -50.12 11.10
C ALA A 96 56.19 -49.20 9.89
N GLY A 97 56.51 -49.65 8.68
CA GLY A 97 56.36 -48.84 7.46
C GLY A 97 54.91 -48.61 7.05
N GLN A 98 54.01 -49.59 7.25
CA GLN A 98 52.60 -49.46 6.84
C GLN A 98 51.79 -48.60 7.82
N GLN A 99 52.11 -48.64 9.12
CA GLN A 99 51.44 -47.79 10.11
C GLN A 99 51.79 -46.32 9.95
N GLN A 100 53.05 -46.01 9.61
CA GLN A 100 53.46 -44.63 9.38
C GLN A 100 52.76 -44.02 8.16
N GLN A 101 52.61 -44.80 7.08
CA GLN A 101 51.92 -44.35 5.88
C GLN A 101 50.40 -44.17 6.08
N GLN A 102 49.77 -44.99 6.92
CA GLN A 102 48.37 -44.80 7.32
C GLN A 102 48.17 -43.57 8.21
N GLN A 103 49.11 -43.30 9.13
CA GLN A 103 49.04 -42.09 9.97
C GLN A 103 49.20 -40.82 9.13
N GLU A 104 50.09 -40.83 8.13
CA GLU A 104 50.31 -39.69 7.25
C GLU A 104 49.07 -39.39 6.40
N GLN A 105 48.40 -40.43 5.86
CA GLN A 105 47.11 -40.26 5.16
C GLN A 105 45.98 -39.79 6.08
N GLN A 106 45.95 -40.22 7.34
CA GLN A 106 44.94 -39.75 8.29
C GLN A 106 45.17 -38.29 8.65
N GLN A 107 46.42 -37.87 8.82
CA GLN A 107 46.78 -36.49 9.07
C GLN A 107 46.41 -35.59 7.88
N GLU A 108 46.72 -36.03 6.66
CA GLU A 108 46.39 -35.27 5.44
C GLU A 108 44.88 -35.12 5.23
N ARG A 109 44.09 -36.14 5.59
CA ARG A 109 42.62 -36.04 5.60
C ARG A 109 42.09 -35.07 6.66
N ALA A 110 42.68 -35.07 7.86
CA ALA A 110 42.28 -34.14 8.92
C ALA A 110 42.53 -32.69 8.51
N ASP A 111 43.70 -32.42 7.92
CA ASP A 111 44.05 -31.09 7.43
C ASP A 111 43.15 -30.64 6.26
N ALA A 112 42.74 -31.57 5.38
CA ALA A 112 41.81 -31.26 4.30
C ALA A 112 40.41 -30.88 4.82
N ILE A 113 39.92 -31.56 5.86
CA ILE A 113 38.64 -31.25 6.51
C ILE A 113 38.69 -29.87 7.18
N ASP A 114 39.78 -29.55 7.87
CA ASP A 114 39.94 -28.27 8.55
C ASP A 114 40.01 -27.08 7.56
N ARG A 115 40.67 -27.27 6.40
CA ARG A 115 40.67 -26.29 5.30
C ARG A 115 39.27 -26.08 4.72
N GLN A 116 38.48 -27.14 4.56
CA GLN A 116 37.10 -27.02 4.08
C GLN A 116 36.20 -26.31 5.10
N ALA A 117 36.32 -26.64 6.39
CA ALA A 117 35.60 -25.97 7.47
C ALA A 117 35.95 -24.48 7.53
N THR A 118 37.23 -24.13 7.44
CA THR A 118 37.70 -22.73 7.43
C THR A 118 37.16 -21.97 6.22
N THR A 119 37.09 -22.61 5.04
CA THR A 119 36.54 -22.00 3.81
C THR A 119 35.02 -21.79 3.89
N LEU A 120 34.28 -22.71 4.50
CA LEU A 120 32.84 -22.55 4.73
C LEU A 120 32.57 -21.45 5.75
N THR A 121 33.36 -21.38 6.81
CA THR A 121 33.21 -20.38 7.87
C THR A 121 33.52 -18.97 7.35
N SER A 122 34.51 -18.81 6.47
CA SER A 122 34.82 -17.51 5.85
C SER A 122 33.74 -17.07 4.86
N ARG A 123 33.14 -17.99 4.11
CA ARG A 123 31.98 -17.69 3.23
C ARG A 123 30.73 -17.31 4.02
N LEU A 124 30.46 -17.99 5.14
CA LEU A 124 29.34 -17.64 6.02
C LEU A 124 29.54 -16.26 6.66
N ARG A 125 30.74 -15.94 7.14
CA ARG A 125 31.05 -14.59 7.68
C ARG A 125 30.99 -13.50 6.61
N ALA A 126 31.41 -13.77 5.38
CA ALA A 126 31.28 -12.81 4.28
C ALA A 126 29.80 -12.56 3.92
N SER A 127 28.99 -13.63 3.86
CA SER A 127 27.53 -13.52 3.68
C SER A 127 26.85 -12.77 4.82
N GLU A 128 27.28 -12.99 6.06
CA GLU A 128 26.73 -12.32 7.24
C GLU A 128 27.14 -10.84 7.27
N ALA A 129 28.40 -10.53 6.94
CA ALA A 129 28.87 -9.15 6.80
C ALA A 129 28.15 -8.41 5.65
N ASP A 130 27.89 -9.07 4.52
CA ASP A 130 27.13 -8.48 3.40
C ASP A 130 25.65 -8.30 3.75
N ALA A 131 25.05 -9.25 4.46
CA ALA A 131 23.70 -9.11 4.99
C ALA A 131 23.62 -7.97 6.02
N GLU A 132 24.61 -7.86 6.91
CA GLU A 132 24.70 -6.79 7.89
C GLU A 132 24.97 -5.43 7.21
N ARG A 133 25.72 -5.40 6.09
CA ARG A 133 25.97 -4.19 5.29
C ARG A 133 24.73 -3.74 4.50
N LEU A 134 23.92 -4.68 4.03
CA LEU A 134 22.62 -4.41 3.42
C LEU A 134 21.57 -3.97 4.46
N LEU A 135 21.64 -4.47 5.70
CA LEU A 135 20.81 -4.02 6.82
C LEU A 135 21.28 -2.67 7.40
N ARG A 136 22.58 -2.37 7.30
CA ARG A 136 23.21 -1.10 7.68
C ARG A 136 23.40 -0.15 6.51
N VAL A 137 22.58 -0.22 5.45
CA VAL A 137 22.52 0.91 4.51
C VAL A 137 22.17 2.14 5.36
N PRO A 138 23.06 3.16 5.42
CA PRO A 138 22.87 4.28 6.32
C PRO A 138 21.52 4.88 5.99
N ARG A 139 20.61 4.90 6.97
CA ARG A 139 19.37 5.66 6.91
C ARG A 139 19.77 7.12 6.74
N ARG A 140 19.98 7.54 5.49
CA ARG A 140 20.25 8.93 5.19
C ARG A 140 18.96 9.64 5.55
N ASN A 141 18.96 10.35 6.67
CA ASN A 141 18.02 11.43 6.90
C ASN A 141 18.27 12.47 5.81
N ILE A 142 17.66 12.26 4.64
CA ILE A 142 17.70 13.19 3.52
C ILE A 142 16.79 14.34 3.93
N ARG A 143 17.36 15.30 4.65
CA ARG A 143 16.69 16.56 4.96
C ARG A 143 16.53 17.28 3.63
N MET A 144 15.28 17.51 3.21
CA MET A 144 15.00 18.32 2.02
C MET A 144 15.69 19.68 2.18
N PRO A 145 16.49 20.13 1.20
CA PRO A 145 17.01 21.49 1.24
C PRO A 145 15.82 22.46 1.29
N ASN A 146 15.86 23.41 2.23
CA ASN A 146 14.92 24.52 2.26
C ASN A 146 14.89 25.19 0.88
N GLY A 147 13.71 25.60 0.40
CA GLY A 147 13.35 26.00 -0.97
C GLY A 147 14.14 27.14 -1.67
N ASN A 148 15.41 27.33 -1.37
CA ASN A 148 16.32 28.23 -2.06
C ASN A 148 16.97 27.59 -3.31
N ALA A 149 16.89 26.28 -3.48
CA ALA A 149 17.48 25.57 -4.62
C ALA A 149 16.82 25.93 -5.97
N GLU A 150 15.49 26.15 -5.99
CA GLU A 150 14.77 26.57 -7.20
C GLU A 150 15.27 27.92 -7.76
N LYS A 151 15.73 28.83 -6.90
CA LYS A 151 16.26 30.14 -7.34
C LYS A 151 17.62 30.05 -8.03
N GLN A 152 18.40 28.99 -7.79
CA GLN A 152 19.70 28.81 -8.47
C GLN A 152 19.54 28.24 -9.89
N GLN A 153 18.45 27.53 -10.18
CA GLN A 153 18.25 26.87 -11.47
C GLN A 153 17.88 27.84 -12.61
N GLN A 154 17.32 29.01 -12.30
CA GLN A 154 17.01 30.04 -13.30
C GLN A 154 18.24 30.83 -13.80
N ARG A 155 19.42 30.67 -13.21
CA ARG A 155 20.54 31.59 -13.45
C ARG A 155 21.56 31.14 -14.50
N ASN A 156 21.55 29.87 -14.92
CA ASN A 156 22.44 29.35 -15.97
C ASN A 156 21.61 29.04 -17.22
N GLY A 157 21.71 29.90 -18.24
CA GLY A 157 20.95 29.84 -19.49
C GLY A 157 21.45 28.82 -20.52
N ASP A 158 21.99 27.68 -20.08
CA ASP A 158 22.29 26.58 -21.00
C ASP A 158 20.97 25.94 -21.44
N GLU A 159 20.83 25.60 -22.73
CA GLU A 159 19.64 24.95 -23.30
C GLU A 159 19.38 23.58 -22.64
N VAL A 160 18.67 23.61 -21.51
CA VAL A 160 18.21 22.40 -20.84
C VAL A 160 17.13 21.77 -21.73
N GLY A 161 17.44 20.61 -22.32
CA GLY A 161 16.49 19.83 -23.10
C GLY A 161 15.18 19.63 -22.34
N THR A 162 14.05 19.88 -23.01
CA THR A 162 12.71 19.82 -22.42
C THR A 162 12.42 18.40 -21.92
N VAL A 163 12.30 18.22 -20.61
CA VAL A 163 11.94 16.92 -20.02
C VAL A 163 10.42 16.79 -19.97
N VAL A 164 9.89 15.72 -20.56
CA VAL A 164 8.46 15.43 -20.59
C VAL A 164 8.02 14.83 -19.25
N VAL A 165 7.03 15.44 -18.59
CA VAL A 165 6.47 14.96 -17.31
C VAL A 165 5.24 14.09 -17.56
N ALA A 166 5.21 12.89 -16.96
CA ALA A 166 4.07 12.00 -17.05
C ALA A 166 2.85 12.55 -16.30
N TRP A 167 1.63 12.31 -16.82
CA TRP A 167 0.38 12.83 -16.25
C TRP A 167 0.13 12.39 -14.79
N GLY A 168 0.72 11.28 -14.34
CA GLY A 168 0.64 10.79 -12.97
C GLY A 168 1.76 11.26 -12.03
N SER A 169 2.76 11.96 -12.55
CA SER A 169 3.96 12.34 -11.81
C SER A 169 3.95 13.82 -11.43
N PRO A 170 3.86 14.19 -10.14
CA PRO A 170 4.07 15.58 -9.73
C PRO A 170 5.51 16.06 -9.95
N ASP A 171 6.49 15.15 -9.93
CA ASP A 171 7.88 15.51 -10.19
C ASP A 171 8.28 15.16 -11.63
N ILE A 172 9.17 15.93 -12.24
CA ILE A 172 9.72 15.62 -13.58
C ILE A 172 10.37 14.23 -13.62
N LEU A 173 10.71 13.72 -12.44
CA LEU A 173 11.55 12.57 -12.29
C LEU A 173 10.73 11.26 -12.22
N SER A 174 9.44 11.27 -11.85
CA SER A 174 8.66 10.03 -11.66
C SER A 174 7.87 9.61 -12.90
N GLY A 175 7.28 8.41 -12.84
CA GLY A 175 6.52 7.84 -13.94
C GLY A 175 7.40 6.97 -14.83
N ILE A 176 8.44 6.36 -14.26
CA ILE A 176 9.33 5.46 -14.96
C ILE A 176 8.53 4.27 -15.48
N VAL A 177 8.74 3.94 -16.75
CA VAL A 177 8.09 2.79 -17.38
C VAL A 177 9.13 1.75 -17.74
N LEU A 178 9.00 0.53 -17.20
CA LEU A 178 9.93 -0.54 -17.54
C LEU A 178 9.53 -1.19 -18.88
N PRO A 179 10.48 -1.47 -19.78
CA PRO A 179 10.20 -2.11 -21.06
C PRO A 179 9.78 -3.58 -20.91
N ALA A 180 10.26 -4.26 -19.86
CA ALA A 180 9.97 -5.66 -19.59
C ALA A 180 8.85 -5.83 -18.55
N SER A 181 7.95 -6.78 -18.78
CA SER A 181 6.97 -7.16 -17.76
C SER A 181 7.66 -7.87 -16.61
N SER A 182 7.60 -7.29 -15.40
CA SER A 182 7.98 -8.03 -14.20
C SER A 182 7.10 -9.29 -14.08
N PRO A 183 7.67 -10.46 -13.77
CA PRO A 183 6.88 -11.68 -13.60
C PRO A 183 5.88 -11.47 -12.45
N LEU A 184 4.58 -11.51 -12.78
CA LEU A 184 3.47 -11.30 -11.86
C LEU A 184 3.57 -12.19 -10.61
N ARG A 185 4.08 -13.42 -10.75
CA ARG A 185 4.01 -14.44 -9.70
C ARG A 185 4.98 -14.25 -8.52
N GLY A 186 6.08 -13.52 -8.71
CA GLY A 186 7.10 -13.30 -7.65
C GLY A 186 7.07 -11.93 -7.01
N SER A 187 6.19 -11.04 -7.47
CA SER A 187 6.34 -9.59 -7.26
C SER A 187 5.22 -8.97 -6.40
N TRP A 188 4.19 -9.74 -6.02
CA TRP A 188 3.11 -9.27 -5.13
C TRP A 188 3.52 -9.24 -3.66
N ILE A 189 4.51 -10.05 -3.26
CA ILE A 189 5.07 -9.97 -1.92
C ILE A 189 6.10 -8.83 -1.92
N PRO A 190 5.96 -7.82 -1.05
CA PRO A 190 6.90 -6.71 -0.98
C PRO A 190 8.31 -7.23 -0.66
N GLN A 191 9.25 -7.00 -1.57
CA GLN A 191 10.64 -7.43 -1.39
C GLN A 191 11.35 -6.58 -0.34
N GLY A 192 12.16 -7.23 0.50
CA GLY A 192 12.93 -6.58 1.56
C GLY A 192 12.19 -6.44 2.89
N MET A 193 10.92 -6.85 2.97
CA MET A 193 10.20 -6.96 4.24
C MET A 193 10.50 -8.31 4.90
N THR A 194 11.25 -8.28 6.00
CA THR A 194 11.45 -9.46 6.86
C THR A 194 10.49 -9.41 8.06
N CYS A 195 10.07 -10.55 8.60
CA CYS A 195 9.21 -10.59 9.80
C CYS A 195 9.89 -9.98 11.03
N ALA A 196 11.23 -9.92 11.05
CA ALA A 196 12.02 -9.25 12.08
C ALA A 196 12.17 -7.74 11.82
N GLY A 197 11.80 -7.27 10.64
CA GLY A 197 11.94 -5.88 10.21
C GLY A 197 10.98 -4.94 10.94
N ARG A 198 11.43 -3.69 11.15
CA ARG A 198 10.60 -2.65 11.77
C ARG A 198 9.40 -2.30 10.90
N GLU A 199 9.56 -2.41 9.58
CA GLU A 199 8.54 -2.14 8.57
C GLU A 199 7.37 -3.13 8.71
N PHE A 200 7.67 -4.41 8.96
CA PHE A 200 6.64 -5.43 9.18
C PHE A 200 5.82 -5.14 10.44
N TRP A 201 6.49 -4.85 11.56
CA TRP A 201 5.80 -4.51 12.81
C TRP A 201 5.04 -3.19 12.73
N TYR A 202 5.56 -2.22 11.99
CA TYR A 202 4.85 -0.97 11.70
C TYR A 202 3.54 -1.23 10.95
N LEU A 203 3.57 -2.08 9.91
CA LEU A 203 2.35 -2.45 9.19
C LEU A 203 1.36 -3.25 10.05
N LEU A 204 1.85 -4.24 10.80
CA LEU A 204 0.97 -5.13 11.56
C LEU A 204 0.37 -4.45 12.80
N VAL A 205 1.20 -3.79 13.60
CA VAL A 205 0.77 -3.26 14.91
C VAL A 205 0.19 -1.86 14.76
N MET A 206 0.92 -0.93 14.14
CA MET A 206 0.45 0.47 14.04
C MET A 206 -0.66 0.59 12.99
N GLN A 207 -0.38 0.12 11.77
CA GLN A 207 -1.33 0.26 10.65
C GLN A 207 -2.40 -0.84 10.62
N GLY A 208 -2.21 -1.96 11.29
CA GLY A 208 -3.20 -3.02 11.42
C GLY A 208 -4.01 -2.89 12.70
N MET A 209 -3.45 -3.32 13.83
CA MET A 209 -4.16 -3.35 15.11
C MET A 209 -4.56 -1.96 15.62
N GLY A 210 -3.66 -0.97 15.53
CA GLY A 210 -3.93 0.41 15.94
C GLY A 210 -5.06 1.03 15.13
N ALA A 211 -5.01 0.88 13.79
CA ALA A 211 -6.09 1.30 12.91
C ALA A 211 -7.42 0.59 13.20
N ALA A 212 -7.39 -0.72 13.46
CA ALA A 212 -8.57 -1.51 13.79
C ALA A 212 -9.26 -1.01 15.05
N LEU A 213 -8.51 -0.72 16.12
CA LEU A 213 -9.04 -0.18 17.36
C LEU A 213 -9.67 1.20 17.16
N ILE A 214 -8.97 2.11 16.47
CA ILE A 214 -9.46 3.46 16.22
C ILE A 214 -10.72 3.43 15.35
N SER A 215 -10.69 2.67 14.25
CA SER A 215 -11.81 2.61 13.31
C SER A 215 -13.03 1.89 13.90
N GLY A 216 -12.81 0.81 14.66
CA GLY A 216 -13.87 0.13 15.40
C GLY A 216 -14.52 1.04 16.44
N ALA A 217 -13.73 1.82 17.18
CA ALA A 217 -14.25 2.77 18.16
C ALA A 217 -15.06 3.91 17.51
N ILE A 218 -14.61 4.47 16.38
CA ILE A 218 -15.36 5.49 15.63
C ILE A 218 -16.69 4.92 15.14
N ASN A 219 -16.68 3.74 14.51
CA ASN A 219 -17.89 3.09 14.02
C ASN A 219 -18.86 2.73 15.14
N PHE A 220 -18.34 2.30 16.30
CA PHE A 220 -19.14 2.07 17.50
C PHE A 220 -19.79 3.36 17.99
N GLY A 221 -19.05 4.47 18.07
CA GLY A 221 -19.59 5.76 18.50
C GLY A 221 -20.71 6.26 17.58
N ILE A 222 -20.52 6.16 16.27
CA ILE A 222 -21.57 6.49 15.28
C ILE A 222 -22.79 5.59 15.48
N ALA A 223 -22.58 4.28 15.65
CA ALA A 223 -23.65 3.33 15.85
C ALA A 223 -24.42 3.56 17.17
N VAL A 224 -23.74 3.96 18.25
CA VAL A 224 -24.40 4.36 19.50
C VAL A 224 -25.30 5.57 19.26
N ALA A 225 -24.79 6.60 18.57
CA ALA A 225 -25.59 7.78 18.24
C ALA A 225 -26.81 7.44 17.36
N CYS A 226 -26.66 6.52 16.41
CA CYS A 226 -27.72 6.16 15.47
C CYS A 226 -28.73 5.16 16.04
N TYR A 227 -28.31 4.16 16.83
CA TYR A 227 -29.14 2.99 17.13
C TYR A 227 -29.50 2.83 18.60
N LYS A 228 -28.72 3.40 19.53
CA LYS A 228 -28.84 3.05 20.96
C LYS A 228 -30.24 3.32 21.52
N HIS A 229 -30.91 4.34 21.01
CA HIS A 229 -32.21 4.81 21.49
C HIS A 229 -33.34 4.64 20.46
N GLN A 230 -33.08 3.98 19.31
CA GLN A 230 -34.08 3.79 18.27
C GLN A 230 -34.89 2.50 18.49
N ILE A 231 -36.15 2.52 18.04
CA ILE A 231 -37.08 1.38 18.07
C ILE A 231 -37.28 0.88 16.63
N GLY A 232 -37.43 -0.44 16.43
CA GLY A 232 -37.68 -1.01 15.10
C GLY A 232 -36.45 -1.06 14.19
N THR A 233 -35.25 -1.15 14.77
CA THR A 233 -34.01 -1.28 13.98
C THR A 233 -33.92 -2.70 13.44
N ARG A 234 -33.83 -2.85 12.12
CA ARG A 234 -33.76 -4.14 11.43
C ARG A 234 -32.54 -4.21 10.52
N ILE A 235 -32.13 -5.42 10.16
CA ILE A 235 -30.99 -5.60 9.25
C ILE A 235 -31.32 -5.10 7.84
N TRP A 236 -32.43 -5.58 7.28
CA TRP A 236 -32.72 -5.49 5.84
C TRP A 236 -33.60 -4.33 5.40
N PRO A 237 -34.82 -4.14 5.93
CA PRO A 237 -35.72 -3.14 5.37
C PRO A 237 -35.12 -1.74 5.55
N PHE A 238 -35.14 -0.98 4.46
CA PHE A 238 -34.61 0.40 4.43
C PHE A 238 -35.32 1.32 5.40
N GLU A 239 -36.60 1.04 5.70
CA GLU A 239 -37.38 1.75 6.70
C GLU A 239 -37.62 0.89 7.96
N PRO A 240 -37.51 1.46 9.17
CA PRO A 240 -37.15 2.86 9.45
C PRO A 240 -35.63 3.14 9.37
N LEU A 241 -34.78 2.14 9.63
CA LEU A 241 -33.31 2.23 9.58
C LEU A 241 -32.71 0.84 9.27
N THR A 242 -31.89 0.75 8.23
CA THR A 242 -31.16 -0.48 7.87
C THR A 242 -29.73 -0.48 8.41
N VAL A 243 -29.38 -1.50 9.19
CA VAL A 243 -27.98 -1.74 9.59
C VAL A 243 -27.13 -2.13 8.38
N ALA A 244 -27.69 -2.90 7.43
CA ALA A 244 -26.98 -3.35 6.25
C ALA A 244 -26.57 -2.18 5.33
N GLY A 245 -27.47 -1.23 5.09
CA GLY A 245 -27.17 -0.03 4.30
C GLY A 245 -26.07 0.81 4.94
N ASP A 246 -26.13 1.02 6.25
CA ASP A 246 -25.11 1.78 6.98
C ASP A 246 -23.73 1.08 6.94
N MET A 247 -23.68 -0.26 7.05
CA MET A 247 -22.44 -1.01 6.83
C MET A 247 -21.89 -0.82 5.41
N GLY A 248 -22.75 -0.75 4.39
CA GLY A 248 -22.33 -0.49 3.00
C GLY A 248 -21.71 0.89 2.83
N VAL A 249 -22.37 1.93 3.36
CA VAL A 249 -21.86 3.30 3.35
C VAL A 249 -20.55 3.41 4.15
N THR A 250 -20.45 2.68 5.26
CA THR A 250 -19.25 2.61 6.09
C THR A 250 -18.04 2.18 5.27
N VAL A 251 -18.15 1.14 4.43
CA VAL A 251 -17.02 0.69 3.60
C VAL A 251 -16.50 1.81 2.72
N ILE A 252 -17.40 2.56 2.09
CA ILE A 252 -17.06 3.64 1.17
C ILE A 252 -16.38 4.79 1.92
N ILE A 253 -17.03 5.33 2.95
CA ILE A 253 -16.53 6.49 3.69
C ILE A 253 -15.23 6.14 4.42
N GLN A 254 -15.18 4.99 5.08
CA GLN A 254 -14.01 4.55 5.83
C GLN A 254 -12.80 4.39 4.93
N LEU A 255 -12.93 3.77 3.75
CA LEU A 255 -11.80 3.57 2.85
C LEU A 255 -11.26 4.88 2.26
N VAL A 256 -12.13 5.83 1.93
CA VAL A 256 -11.73 7.17 1.47
C VAL A 256 -10.94 7.90 2.56
N ILE A 257 -11.48 7.95 3.79
CA ILE A 257 -10.84 8.66 4.90
C ILE A 257 -9.56 7.94 5.36
N SER A 258 -9.59 6.61 5.48
CA SER A 258 -8.41 5.80 5.82
C SER A 258 -7.30 6.00 4.81
N MET A 259 -7.60 6.07 3.51
CA MET A 259 -6.58 6.31 2.49
C MET A 259 -5.92 7.69 2.67
N LEU A 260 -6.73 8.73 2.88
CA LEU A 260 -6.23 10.09 3.11
C LEU A 260 -5.31 10.19 4.34
N ILE A 261 -5.74 9.60 5.46
CA ILE A 261 -5.00 9.63 6.73
C ILE A 261 -3.75 8.75 6.65
N THR A 262 -3.90 7.50 6.22
CA THR A 262 -2.81 6.52 6.19
C THR A 262 -1.72 6.97 5.24
N SER A 263 -2.08 7.44 4.04
CA SER A 263 -1.11 7.97 3.09
C SER A 263 -0.34 9.16 3.69
N ALA A 264 -1.04 10.14 4.28
CA ALA A 264 -0.41 11.29 4.91
C ALA A 264 0.57 10.91 6.03
N LEU A 265 0.17 10.00 6.92
CA LEU A 265 0.99 9.55 8.04
C LEU A 265 2.20 8.75 7.58
N VAL A 266 2.00 7.78 6.68
CA VAL A 266 3.09 6.91 6.19
C VAL A 266 4.10 7.73 5.40
N HIS A 267 3.66 8.67 4.55
CA HIS A 267 4.60 9.57 3.89
C HIS A 267 5.35 10.44 4.90
N ALA A 268 4.68 10.98 5.92
CA ALA A 268 5.34 11.74 6.98
C ALA A 268 6.39 10.90 7.73
N ASP A 269 6.06 9.65 8.07
CA ASP A 269 6.95 8.72 8.78
C ASP A 269 8.12 8.25 7.91
N VAL A 270 7.90 8.00 6.62
CA VAL A 270 8.98 7.71 5.67
C VAL A 270 9.88 8.94 5.47
N ASN A 271 9.31 10.14 5.54
CA ASN A 271 10.06 11.41 5.43
C ASN A 271 10.85 11.75 6.69
N ALA A 272 10.34 11.41 7.87
CA ALA A 272 11.01 11.64 9.14
C ALA A 272 12.08 10.57 9.45
N GLY A 273 12.07 9.42 8.76
CA GLY A 273 12.98 8.31 8.98
C GLY A 273 12.65 7.27 10.08
N PRO A 274 11.55 7.32 10.88
CA PRO A 274 11.21 6.19 11.76
C PRO A 274 10.98 4.89 11.00
N VAL A 275 10.42 4.98 9.79
CA VAL A 275 10.10 3.84 8.92
C VAL A 275 10.88 3.97 7.61
N ALA A 276 11.55 2.91 7.18
CA ALA A 276 12.22 2.90 5.88
C ALA A 276 11.18 2.60 4.77
N PRO A 277 11.30 3.23 3.58
CA PRO A 277 10.50 2.83 2.44
C PRO A 277 10.91 1.46 1.93
N LEU A 278 10.08 0.85 1.10
CA LEU A 278 10.39 -0.43 0.48
C LEU A 278 11.62 -0.32 -0.44
N SER A 279 12.33 -1.44 -0.60
CA SER A 279 13.51 -1.51 -1.48
C SER A 279 13.18 -1.32 -2.97
N HIS A 280 11.95 -1.66 -3.35
CA HIS A 280 11.44 -1.62 -4.71
C HIS A 280 10.01 -1.05 -4.72
N PRO A 281 9.61 -0.38 -5.80
CA PRO A 281 8.26 0.13 -5.91
C PRO A 281 7.24 -1.01 -5.85
N TRP A 282 6.21 -0.82 -5.03
CA TRP A 282 5.16 -1.80 -4.82
C TRP A 282 3.79 -1.15 -4.94
N PRO A 283 2.85 -1.79 -5.66
CA PRO A 283 2.98 -3.01 -6.44
C PRO A 283 3.89 -2.80 -7.67
N PRO A 284 4.43 -3.88 -8.25
CA PRO A 284 5.44 -3.90 -9.32
C PRO A 284 4.85 -3.55 -10.70
N LEU A 285 4.14 -2.44 -10.79
CA LEU A 285 3.36 -2.03 -11.97
C LEU A 285 4.06 -0.98 -12.81
N LEU A 286 5.37 -0.80 -12.63
CA LEU A 286 6.16 0.13 -13.42
C LEU A 286 6.17 -0.22 -14.91
N HIS A 287 5.83 -1.44 -15.31
CA HIS A 287 5.71 -1.82 -16.72
C HIS A 287 4.41 -1.32 -17.39
N LEU A 288 3.49 -0.74 -16.61
CA LEU A 288 2.26 -0.10 -17.10
C LEU A 288 2.53 1.38 -17.40
N PRO A 289 1.77 2.00 -18.33
CA PRO A 289 1.98 3.40 -18.69
C PRO A 289 1.73 4.36 -17.53
N SER A 290 2.56 5.39 -17.41
CA SER A 290 2.45 6.47 -16.40
C SER A 290 1.54 7.63 -16.85
N SER A 291 1.11 7.61 -18.11
CA SER A 291 0.12 8.54 -18.69
C SER A 291 -0.90 7.81 -19.56
N PRO A 292 -2.12 8.37 -19.75
CA PRO A 292 -3.11 7.78 -20.65
C PRO A 292 -2.73 7.90 -22.13
N THR A 293 -1.87 8.86 -22.48
CA THR A 293 -1.40 9.12 -23.86
C THR A 293 0.12 9.23 -23.91
N PRO A 294 0.76 8.81 -25.02
CA PRO A 294 2.21 8.97 -25.22
C PRO A 294 2.63 10.43 -25.40
N SER A 295 1.69 11.30 -25.76
CA SER A 295 1.89 12.74 -25.83
C SER A 295 1.93 13.34 -24.42
N PRO A 296 2.82 14.31 -24.12
CA PRO A 296 2.68 15.18 -22.97
C PRO A 296 1.25 15.70 -22.92
N SER A 297 0.59 15.50 -21.78
CA SER A 297 -0.82 15.83 -21.64
C SER A 297 -1.04 17.35 -21.71
N ILE A 298 -2.00 17.75 -22.56
CA ILE A 298 -2.58 19.11 -22.61
C ILE A 298 -3.25 19.48 -21.26
N TRP A 299 -3.70 18.48 -20.50
CA TRP A 299 -4.30 18.63 -19.17
C TRP A 299 -3.28 18.51 -18.04
N GLY A 300 -1.99 18.51 -18.35
CA GLY A 300 -0.98 18.98 -17.40
C GLY A 300 -1.27 20.46 -17.14
N MET A 301 -2.31 20.74 -16.35
CA MET A 301 -2.41 21.99 -15.60
C MET A 301 -1.04 22.11 -14.95
N GLY A 302 -0.22 23.02 -15.46
CA GLY A 302 1.08 23.29 -14.89
C GLY A 302 0.84 23.40 -13.41
N THR A 303 1.48 22.52 -12.63
CA THR A 303 1.70 22.79 -11.22
C THR A 303 2.12 24.25 -11.19
N GLY A 304 1.40 25.14 -10.49
CA GLY A 304 1.51 26.60 -10.65
C GLY A 304 2.90 27.22 -10.43
N THR A 305 3.95 26.41 -10.33
CA THR A 305 5.33 26.70 -10.70
C THR A 305 5.40 27.05 -12.20
N GLY A 306 5.26 28.33 -12.53
CA GLY A 306 5.10 28.89 -13.88
C GLY A 306 6.23 28.67 -14.90
N THR A 307 6.61 27.42 -15.16
CA THR A 307 7.51 27.00 -16.24
C THR A 307 6.76 26.03 -17.16
N SER A 308 5.66 26.50 -17.75
CA SER A 308 5.10 25.91 -18.95
C SER A 308 5.91 26.37 -20.16
N THR A 309 7.18 25.99 -20.22
CA THR A 309 8.02 26.25 -21.39
C THR A 309 8.14 24.97 -22.20
N SER A 310 7.57 25.02 -23.41
CA SER A 310 7.95 24.17 -24.55
C SER A 310 7.31 22.79 -24.68
N ALA A 311 5.97 22.72 -24.63
CA ALA A 311 5.24 21.66 -25.36
C ALA A 311 5.16 21.91 -26.89
N ALA A 312 5.78 22.98 -27.39
CA ALA A 312 5.62 23.47 -28.77
C ALA A 312 6.79 23.17 -29.73
N THR A 313 7.90 22.59 -29.27
CA THR A 313 9.02 22.18 -30.14
C THR A 313 9.09 20.66 -30.21
N GLY A 314 8.41 20.10 -31.23
CA GLY A 314 8.16 18.67 -31.45
C GLY A 314 9.38 17.79 -31.76
N ILE A 315 10.39 17.79 -30.89
CA ILE A 315 11.55 16.89 -30.93
C ILE A 315 11.69 16.18 -29.56
N GLY A 316 10.56 15.83 -28.93
CA GLY A 316 10.54 14.99 -27.74
C GLY A 316 10.28 13.54 -28.13
N ASN A 317 11.14 12.61 -27.72
CA ASN A 317 10.84 11.19 -27.81
C ASN A 317 9.51 10.91 -27.10
N ALA A 318 8.61 10.16 -27.76
CA ALA A 318 7.34 9.77 -27.17
C ALA A 318 7.56 9.07 -25.81
N LEU A 319 6.68 9.32 -24.84
CA LEU A 319 6.75 8.66 -23.53
C LEU A 319 6.70 7.14 -23.73
N GLU A 320 7.57 6.41 -23.03
CA GLU A 320 7.50 4.95 -23.03
C GLU A 320 6.19 4.50 -22.40
N MET A 321 5.41 3.68 -23.11
CA MET A 321 4.09 3.21 -22.65
C MET A 321 4.12 1.77 -22.13
N GLY A 322 5.30 1.14 -22.10
CA GLY A 322 5.50 -0.22 -21.62
C GLY A 322 4.61 -1.22 -22.35
N LYS A 323 3.77 -1.94 -21.60
CA LYS A 323 2.79 -2.89 -22.19
C LYS A 323 1.75 -2.26 -23.11
N ALA A 324 1.59 -0.94 -23.08
CA ALA A 324 0.65 -0.20 -23.91
C ALA A 324 1.29 0.40 -25.19
N THR A 325 2.59 0.20 -25.41
CA THR A 325 3.26 0.67 -26.63
C THR A 325 2.62 0.05 -27.87
N GLY A 326 2.19 0.91 -28.81
CA GLY A 326 1.51 0.50 -30.04
C GLY A 326 0.05 0.05 -29.88
N LYS A 327 -0.55 0.17 -28.69
CA LYS A 327 -1.97 -0.19 -28.45
C LYS A 327 -2.90 1.00 -28.57
N SER A 328 -4.21 0.73 -28.60
CA SER A 328 -5.25 1.77 -28.63
C SER A 328 -5.24 2.64 -27.37
N THR A 329 -5.66 3.90 -27.52
CA THR A 329 -5.76 4.87 -26.42
C THR A 329 -6.61 4.37 -25.26
N THR A 330 -7.70 3.64 -25.54
CA THR A 330 -8.56 3.04 -24.50
C THR A 330 -7.81 2.00 -23.67
N THR A 331 -7.02 1.14 -24.32
CA THR A 331 -6.21 0.13 -23.64
C THR A 331 -5.13 0.79 -22.79
N CYS A 332 -4.53 1.85 -23.33
CA CYS A 332 -3.53 2.63 -22.62
C CYS A 332 -4.12 3.31 -21.37
N CYS A 333 -5.27 3.98 -21.51
CA CYS A 333 -6.00 4.61 -20.42
C CYS A 333 -6.40 3.58 -19.35
N PHE A 334 -6.86 2.40 -19.75
CA PHE A 334 -7.19 1.31 -18.82
C PHE A 334 -5.97 0.85 -17.99
N TRP A 335 -4.84 0.57 -18.64
CA TRP A 335 -3.63 0.16 -17.91
C TRP A 335 -3.04 1.28 -17.06
N TRP A 336 -3.13 2.52 -17.54
CA TRP A 336 -2.76 3.70 -16.78
C TRP A 336 -3.65 3.87 -15.53
N ALA A 337 -4.95 3.64 -15.64
CA ALA A 337 -5.88 3.67 -14.51
C ALA A 337 -5.55 2.57 -13.50
N ILE A 338 -5.28 1.35 -13.95
CA ILE A 338 -4.82 0.25 -13.08
C ILE A 338 -3.54 0.65 -12.35
N ARG A 339 -2.52 1.18 -13.05
CA ARG A 339 -1.31 1.67 -12.41
C ARG A 339 -1.65 2.74 -11.38
N SER A 340 -2.43 3.74 -11.76
CA SER A 340 -2.79 4.86 -10.89
C SER A 340 -3.55 4.47 -9.62
N ILE A 341 -4.38 3.42 -9.67
CA ILE A 341 -5.13 2.88 -8.53
C ILE A 341 -4.29 1.92 -7.69
N CYS A 342 -3.33 1.24 -8.30
CA CYS A 342 -2.59 0.21 -7.61
C CYS A 342 -1.22 0.69 -7.14
N THR A 343 -0.57 1.65 -7.78
CA THR A 343 0.69 2.23 -7.28
C THR A 343 0.37 3.47 -6.47
N GLY A 344 0.81 3.51 -5.21
CA GLY A 344 0.77 4.73 -4.39
C GLY A 344 1.35 5.88 -5.20
N SER A 345 0.51 6.84 -5.55
CA SER A 345 0.90 7.95 -6.39
C SER A 345 1.69 8.92 -5.52
N GLU A 346 2.72 9.56 -6.06
CA GLU A 346 3.35 10.68 -5.37
C GLU A 346 2.33 11.82 -5.08
N ARG A 347 1.19 11.83 -5.79
CA ARG A 347 0.04 12.72 -5.52
C ARG A 347 -0.64 12.43 -4.20
N ASP A 348 -0.51 11.22 -3.66
CA ASP A 348 -1.10 10.87 -2.37
C ASP A 348 -0.35 11.55 -1.20
N ASN A 349 0.87 12.05 -1.44
CA ASN A 349 1.61 12.90 -0.50
C ASN A 349 1.13 14.36 -0.58
N TRP A 350 -0.06 14.61 -0.03
CA TRP A 350 -0.65 15.96 0.05
C TRP A 350 -0.08 16.81 1.20
N THR A 351 0.61 16.19 2.17
CA THR A 351 1.21 16.86 3.33
C THR A 351 2.62 17.40 3.08
N GLN A 352 3.14 17.26 1.87
CA GLN A 352 4.47 17.74 1.48
C GLN A 352 4.66 19.22 1.84
N ARG A 353 5.58 19.49 2.78
CA ARG A 353 5.91 20.84 3.24
C ARG A 353 6.87 21.50 2.24
N GLY A 354 6.33 22.26 1.29
CA GLY A 354 7.13 23.14 0.41
C GLY A 354 6.47 23.40 -0.94
N GLY A 355 6.47 24.65 -1.40
CA GLY A 355 6.22 25.09 -2.79
C GLY A 355 4.81 24.92 -3.39
N LEU A 356 3.99 24.01 -2.86
CA LEU A 356 2.67 23.71 -3.45
C LEU A 356 1.64 24.80 -3.13
N SER A 357 1.03 25.35 -4.19
CA SER A 357 -0.15 26.21 -4.08
C SER A 357 -1.32 25.46 -3.42
N LEU A 358 -2.25 26.21 -2.81
CA LEU A 358 -3.44 25.63 -2.18
C LEU A 358 -4.25 24.77 -3.18
N GLY A 359 -4.37 25.22 -4.43
CA GLY A 359 -5.03 24.46 -5.49
C GLY A 359 -4.34 23.11 -5.76
N GLY A 360 -3.01 23.09 -5.82
CA GLY A 360 -2.26 21.84 -5.99
C GLY A 360 -2.44 20.88 -4.81
N ARG A 361 -2.55 21.39 -3.58
CA ARG A 361 -2.86 20.56 -2.39
C ARG A 361 -4.26 19.99 -2.45
N MET A 362 -5.27 20.80 -2.79
CA MET A 362 -6.65 20.33 -2.92
C MET A 362 -6.79 19.28 -4.01
N GLN A 363 -6.12 19.46 -5.15
CA GLN A 363 -6.09 18.46 -6.21
C GLN A 363 -5.49 17.13 -5.71
N ARG A 364 -4.39 17.17 -4.94
CA ARG A 364 -3.78 15.98 -4.35
C ARG A 364 -4.71 15.28 -3.34
N VAL A 365 -5.41 16.05 -2.50
CA VAL A 365 -6.42 15.51 -1.57
C VAL A 365 -7.57 14.84 -2.34
N LEU A 366 -8.12 15.51 -3.35
CA LEU A 366 -9.20 14.95 -4.18
C LEU A 366 -8.75 13.69 -4.92
N TRP A 367 -7.52 13.68 -5.43
CA TRP A 367 -6.94 12.52 -6.07
C TRP A 367 -6.78 11.35 -5.10
N CYS A 368 -6.23 11.60 -3.92
CA CYS A 368 -6.07 10.58 -2.88
C CYS A 368 -7.43 10.03 -2.40
N ALA A 369 -8.44 10.90 -2.29
CA ALA A 369 -9.81 10.49 -1.99
C ALA A 369 -10.42 9.62 -3.11
N ALA A 370 -10.24 10.01 -4.38
CA ALA A 370 -10.67 9.23 -5.53
C ALA A 370 -9.96 7.87 -5.60
N HIS A 371 -8.66 7.83 -5.26
CA HIS A 371 -7.89 6.60 -5.14
C HIS A 371 -8.48 5.68 -4.06
N GLY A 372 -8.78 6.21 -2.86
CA GLY A 372 -9.48 5.45 -1.81
C GLY A 372 -10.85 4.92 -2.25
N LEU A 373 -11.62 5.71 -3.00
CA LEU A 373 -12.92 5.32 -3.55
C LEU A 373 -12.79 4.22 -4.60
N LEU A 374 -11.78 4.29 -5.48
CA LEU A 374 -11.52 3.26 -6.49
C LEU A 374 -11.04 1.96 -5.85
N LEU A 375 -10.17 2.03 -4.84
CA LEU A 375 -9.76 0.87 -4.05
C LEU A 375 -10.96 0.24 -3.32
N CYS A 376 -11.86 1.05 -2.79
CA CYS A 376 -13.13 0.59 -2.23
C CYS A 376 -13.96 -0.14 -3.28
N ALA A 377 -14.29 0.53 -4.38
CA ALA A 377 -15.19 0.02 -5.41
C ALA A 377 -14.66 -1.24 -6.10
N LEU A 378 -13.35 -1.35 -6.32
CA LEU A 378 -12.77 -2.48 -7.03
C LEU A 378 -12.37 -3.61 -6.09
N LEU A 379 -11.68 -3.28 -4.99
CA LEU A 379 -10.96 -4.27 -4.23
C LEU A 379 -11.73 -4.75 -3.02
N THR A 380 -12.51 -3.91 -2.32
CA THR A 380 -13.00 -4.25 -0.97
C THR A 380 -14.51 -4.41 -0.88
N PHE A 381 -15.28 -3.51 -1.48
CA PHE A 381 -16.73 -3.43 -1.31
C PHE A 381 -17.45 -4.72 -1.72
N TRP A 382 -17.09 -5.28 -2.88
CA TRP A 382 -17.78 -6.44 -3.48
C TRP A 382 -17.69 -7.74 -2.70
N TRP A 383 -16.75 -7.88 -1.77
CA TRP A 383 -16.66 -9.09 -0.95
C TRP A 383 -16.84 -8.76 0.53
N ALA A 384 -16.28 -7.66 1.03
CA ALA A 384 -16.33 -7.35 2.47
C ALA A 384 -17.76 -7.11 2.93
N TRP A 385 -18.54 -6.33 2.18
CA TRP A 385 -19.93 -6.05 2.53
C TRP A 385 -20.82 -7.29 2.37
N PRO A 386 -20.86 -7.99 1.23
CA PRO A 386 -21.70 -9.20 1.09
C PRO A 386 -21.35 -10.31 2.07
N ILE A 387 -20.07 -10.52 2.39
CA ILE A 387 -19.66 -11.53 3.39
C ILE A 387 -20.16 -11.13 4.77
N ALA A 388 -20.02 -9.85 5.15
CA ALA A 388 -20.53 -9.38 6.43
C ALA A 388 -22.06 -9.53 6.53
N ILE A 389 -22.80 -9.21 5.46
CA ILE A 389 -24.25 -9.42 5.40
C ILE A 389 -24.59 -10.91 5.44
N ALA A 390 -23.87 -11.77 4.72
CA ALA A 390 -24.11 -13.21 4.71
C ALA A 390 -23.91 -13.84 6.11
N ILE A 391 -23.02 -13.29 6.93
CA ILE A 391 -22.79 -13.73 8.31
C ILE A 391 -23.86 -13.16 9.26
N VAL A 392 -24.11 -11.85 9.17
CA VAL A 392 -24.94 -11.14 10.16
C VAL A 392 -26.44 -11.32 9.89
N ALA A 393 -26.87 -11.37 8.62
CA ALA A 393 -28.29 -11.46 8.28
C ALA A 393 -28.96 -12.72 8.86
N PRO A 394 -28.45 -13.95 8.68
CA PRO A 394 -29.11 -15.15 9.22
C PRO A 394 -29.22 -15.17 10.74
N ILE A 395 -28.31 -14.48 11.45
CA ILE A 395 -28.28 -14.46 12.92
C ILE A 395 -29.39 -13.55 13.49
N TYR A 396 -29.76 -12.48 12.78
CA TYR A 396 -30.68 -11.47 13.31
C TYR A 396 -31.83 -11.05 12.37
N GLU A 397 -32.08 -11.77 11.27
CA GLU A 397 -33.08 -11.42 10.25
C GLU A 397 -34.46 -11.06 10.81
N HIS A 398 -34.92 -11.81 11.82
CA HIS A 398 -36.25 -11.67 12.40
C HIS A 398 -36.26 -10.97 13.77
N ARG A 399 -35.16 -10.32 14.15
CA ARG A 399 -35.02 -9.67 15.46
C ARG A 399 -35.09 -8.16 15.32
N ASP A 400 -35.87 -7.51 16.19
CA ASP A 400 -35.68 -6.09 16.46
C ASP A 400 -34.38 -5.92 17.25
N LEU A 401 -33.45 -5.15 16.68
CA LEU A 401 -32.14 -4.86 17.22
C LEU A 401 -32.13 -3.58 18.07
N GLY A 402 -33.23 -2.82 18.06
CA GLY A 402 -33.39 -1.57 18.81
C GLY A 402 -33.60 -1.77 20.31
N ILE A 403 -33.89 -0.67 21.02
CA ILE A 403 -34.00 -0.63 22.49
C ILE A 403 -35.16 -1.48 23.04
N GLY A 404 -36.25 -1.64 22.27
CA GLY A 404 -37.41 -2.46 22.65
C GLY A 404 -37.31 -3.93 22.20
N GLY A 405 -36.23 -4.30 21.53
CA GLY A 405 -36.02 -5.63 20.97
C GLY A 405 -35.06 -6.50 21.76
N SER A 406 -34.75 -7.68 21.21
CA SER A 406 -33.86 -8.68 21.82
C SER A 406 -32.40 -8.22 22.04
N GLY A 407 -32.00 -7.09 21.44
CA GLY A 407 -30.62 -6.59 21.44
C GLY A 407 -30.33 -5.42 22.40
N ASN A 408 -31.31 -4.94 23.17
CA ASN A 408 -31.19 -3.77 24.07
C ASN A 408 -30.59 -2.51 23.39
N GLY A 409 -30.68 -2.39 22.06
CA GLY A 409 -30.04 -1.33 21.25
C GLY A 409 -28.51 -1.43 21.10
N TRP A 410 -27.85 -2.43 21.70
CA TRP A 410 -26.38 -2.56 21.68
C TRP A 410 -25.87 -3.46 20.55
N THR A 411 -26.66 -4.44 20.11
CA THR A 411 -26.28 -5.34 19.02
C THR A 411 -25.77 -4.63 17.76
N PRO A 412 -26.46 -3.61 17.20
CA PRO A 412 -25.95 -2.93 16.01
C PRO A 412 -24.65 -2.16 16.29
N CYS A 413 -24.47 -1.66 17.52
CA CYS A 413 -23.23 -1.01 17.94
C CYS A 413 -22.05 -1.99 17.90
N PHE A 414 -22.21 -3.20 18.46
CA PHE A 414 -21.15 -4.21 18.42
C PHE A 414 -20.88 -4.74 17.01
N ILE A 415 -21.91 -4.93 16.19
CA ILE A 415 -21.74 -5.31 14.77
C ILE A 415 -20.86 -4.27 14.07
N LYS A 416 -21.17 -2.99 14.22
CA LYS A 416 -20.41 -1.87 13.66
C LYS A 416 -18.98 -1.78 14.19
N LEU A 417 -18.78 -1.99 15.49
CA LEU A 417 -17.45 -2.03 16.10
C LEU A 417 -16.57 -3.08 15.43
N ILE A 418 -17.06 -4.31 15.38
CA ILE A 418 -16.30 -5.45 14.84
C ILE A 418 -16.09 -5.28 13.34
N PHE A 419 -17.12 -4.86 12.61
CA PHE A 419 -17.03 -4.64 11.17
C PHE A 419 -16.01 -3.56 10.82
N GLY A 420 -16.10 -2.39 11.45
CA GLY A 420 -15.16 -1.29 11.24
C GLY A 420 -13.73 -1.68 11.60
N ALA A 421 -13.55 -2.40 12.71
CA ALA A 421 -12.25 -2.90 13.15
C ALA A 421 -11.64 -3.89 12.16
N LEU A 422 -12.38 -4.92 11.73
CA LEU A 422 -11.90 -5.91 10.77
C LEU A 422 -11.59 -5.30 9.40
N LEU A 423 -12.44 -4.37 8.95
CA LEU A 423 -12.22 -3.66 7.69
C LEU A 423 -10.92 -2.84 7.74
N ALA A 424 -10.68 -2.08 8.80
CA ALA A 424 -9.43 -1.33 8.97
C ALA A 424 -8.21 -2.24 9.17
N LEU A 425 -8.35 -3.32 9.95
CA LEU A 425 -7.28 -4.30 10.18
C LEU A 425 -6.74 -4.86 8.86
N LEU A 426 -7.62 -5.12 7.90
CA LEU A 426 -7.22 -5.65 6.60
C LEU A 426 -6.72 -4.56 5.64
N THR A 427 -7.41 -3.43 5.58
CA THR A 427 -7.22 -2.46 4.49
C THR A 427 -6.13 -1.44 4.78
N ASN A 428 -5.95 -1.01 6.03
CA ASN A 428 -4.92 -0.01 6.36
C ASN A 428 -3.48 -0.51 6.16
N PRO A 429 -3.10 -1.76 6.50
CA PRO A 429 -1.76 -2.27 6.18
C PRO A 429 -1.48 -2.27 4.67
N PHE A 430 -2.50 -2.57 3.86
CA PHE A 430 -2.38 -2.51 2.40
C PHE A 430 -2.17 -1.08 1.90
N MET A 431 -2.97 -0.12 2.38
CA MET A 431 -2.80 1.30 2.05
C MET A 431 -1.42 1.84 2.49
N ALA A 432 -0.96 1.44 3.67
CA ALA A 432 0.36 1.81 4.15
C ALA A 432 1.46 1.19 3.28
N LEU A 433 1.29 -0.06 2.83
CA LEU A 433 2.22 -0.71 1.92
C LEU A 433 2.27 0.00 0.55
N LEU A 434 1.13 0.45 0.02
CA LEU A 434 1.06 1.30 -1.18
C LEU A 434 1.86 2.59 -1.00
N ALA A 435 1.69 3.27 0.13
CA ALA A 435 2.42 4.50 0.42
C ALA A 435 3.93 4.24 0.60
N MET A 436 4.35 3.22 1.36
CA MET A 436 5.77 2.87 1.53
C MET A 436 6.43 2.42 0.20
N GLY A 437 5.67 1.77 -0.66
CA GLY A 437 6.08 1.29 -1.99
C GLY A 437 5.93 2.31 -3.11
N ALA A 438 5.47 3.53 -2.81
CA ALA A 438 5.34 4.60 -3.81
C ALA A 438 6.72 4.89 -4.47
N GLU A 439 6.73 5.03 -5.79
CA GLU A 439 7.95 5.23 -6.60
C GLU A 439 8.83 6.35 -6.04
N TYR A 440 8.22 7.47 -5.65
CA TYR A 440 8.86 8.60 -4.95
C TYR A 440 9.70 8.18 -3.74
N ASN A 441 9.07 7.44 -2.83
CA ASN A 441 9.65 7.07 -1.55
C ASN A 441 10.83 6.13 -1.75
N VAL A 442 10.64 5.11 -2.61
CA VAL A 442 11.67 4.12 -2.92
C VAL A 442 12.87 4.78 -3.58
N ARG A 443 12.64 5.61 -4.59
CA ARG A 443 13.73 6.29 -5.28
C ARG A 443 14.50 7.23 -4.38
N ARG A 444 13.79 7.98 -3.52
CA ARG A 444 14.47 8.90 -2.62
C ARG A 444 15.41 8.16 -1.66
N ALA A 445 15.01 7.00 -1.17
CA ALA A 445 15.86 6.19 -0.30
C ALA A 445 16.94 5.39 -1.04
N TYR A 446 16.66 4.92 -2.26
CA TYR A 446 17.53 4.04 -3.04
C TYR A 446 17.81 4.60 -4.44
N PRO A 447 18.48 5.75 -4.55
CA PRO A 447 18.73 6.37 -5.85
C PRO A 447 19.69 5.59 -6.74
N ASP A 448 20.56 4.80 -6.13
CA ASP A 448 21.52 3.94 -6.82
C ASP A 448 20.89 2.58 -7.19
N ASN A 449 19.58 2.39 -7.00
CA ASN A 449 18.91 1.15 -7.41
C ASN A 449 19.04 1.00 -8.95
N PRO A 450 19.55 -0.14 -9.46
CA PRO A 450 19.71 -0.39 -10.90
C PRO A 450 18.44 -0.11 -11.72
N LEU A 451 17.27 -0.27 -11.11
CA LEU A 451 15.97 0.08 -11.67
C LEU A 451 15.91 1.52 -12.20
N PHE A 452 16.48 2.46 -11.45
CA PHE A 452 16.50 3.88 -11.79
C PHE A 452 17.71 4.28 -12.63
N LEU A 453 18.76 3.46 -12.64
CA LEU A 453 19.97 3.67 -13.44
C LEU A 453 19.85 3.14 -14.88
N ALA A 454 19.03 2.11 -15.10
CA ALA A 454 18.91 1.42 -16.40
C ALA A 454 18.10 2.20 -17.47
N GLN A 455 17.43 3.27 -17.09
CA GLN A 455 16.70 4.16 -18.00
C GLN A 455 17.62 5.26 -18.54
N PRO A 456 17.28 6.01 -19.61
CA PRO A 456 18.11 7.08 -20.19
C PRO A 456 18.39 8.26 -19.25
N TRP A 457 18.10 8.11 -17.96
CA TRP A 457 18.43 9.02 -16.89
C TRP A 457 19.94 9.30 -16.83
N GLY A 458 20.81 8.35 -17.17
CA GLY A 458 22.26 8.59 -17.26
C GLY A 458 22.89 9.00 -15.92
N GLU A 459 24.22 8.95 -15.84
CA GLU A 459 24.94 9.38 -14.63
C GLU A 459 24.76 10.87 -14.33
N GLU A 460 24.47 11.68 -15.36
CA GLU A 460 24.32 13.13 -15.23
C GLU A 460 23.05 13.54 -14.49
N ASN A 461 21.88 12.93 -14.76
CA ASN A 461 20.68 13.26 -13.99
C ASN A 461 20.77 12.73 -12.56
N LEU A 462 21.46 11.60 -12.34
CA LEU A 462 21.76 11.14 -10.98
C LEU A 462 22.65 12.14 -10.23
N LYS A 463 23.70 12.66 -10.87
CA LYS A 463 24.56 13.72 -10.30
C LYS A 463 23.74 14.97 -10.00
N ARG A 464 22.91 15.44 -10.95
CA ARG A 464 22.02 16.59 -10.77
C ARG A 464 21.09 16.40 -9.59
N TRP A 465 20.44 15.25 -9.48
CA TRP A 465 19.54 14.93 -8.38
C TRP A 465 20.26 14.82 -7.04
N LYS A 466 21.45 14.20 -7.00
CA LYS A 466 22.31 14.19 -5.81
C LYS A 466 22.68 15.63 -5.41
N ASN A 467 22.95 16.51 -6.36
CA ASN A 467 23.20 17.93 -6.10
C ASN A 467 21.95 18.64 -5.57
N GLU A 468 20.78 18.41 -6.15
CA GLU A 468 19.49 18.99 -5.72
C GLU A 468 19.11 18.57 -4.29
N LEU A 469 19.48 17.37 -3.86
CA LEU A 469 19.31 16.92 -2.47
C LEU A 469 20.41 17.41 -1.52
N GLY A 470 21.39 18.18 -2.00
CA GLY A 470 22.55 18.59 -1.21
C GLY A 470 23.50 17.44 -0.86
N LEU A 471 23.38 16.29 -1.53
CA LEU A 471 24.29 15.14 -1.40
C LEU A 471 25.55 15.30 -2.27
N GLY A 472 25.58 16.32 -3.14
CA GLY A 472 26.65 16.62 -4.09
C GLY A 472 27.89 17.30 -3.55
N LEU A 473 28.06 17.41 -2.23
CA LEU A 473 29.28 17.97 -1.65
C LEU A 473 30.42 16.96 -1.83
N GLY A 474 31.32 17.32 -2.74
CA GLY A 474 32.49 16.55 -3.12
C GLY A 474 33.27 16.06 -1.91
N LEU A 475 33.41 14.74 -1.82
CA LEU A 475 34.68 14.14 -1.42
C LEU A 475 35.66 14.42 -2.55
N GLY A 476 36.10 15.68 -2.66
CA GLY A 476 37.39 15.98 -3.26
C GLY A 476 38.43 15.47 -2.29
N LEU A 477 38.82 14.21 -2.46
CA LEU A 477 40.05 13.64 -1.93
C LEU A 477 41.10 13.68 -3.04
#